data_AF-A0A286C5F9-F1
#
_entry.id   AF-A0A286C5F9-F1
#
_cell.length_a   1.000
_cell.length_b   1.000
_cell.length_c   1.000
_cell.angle_alpha   90.00
_cell.angle_beta   90.00
_cell.angle_gamma   90.00
#
_symmetry.space_group_name_H-M   'P 1'
#
loop_
_entity.id
_entity.type
_entity.pdbx_description
1 polymer ?
#
loop_
_entity_poly.entity_id
_entity_poly.type
_entity_poly.pdbx_seq_one_letter_code
_entity_poly.pdbx_strand_id
1 'polypeptide(L)'
;MAILGMILPALLPMLTDGFRGLFARLTGGAGGTPQNMTERIQLMEAETRKLAALADLDRPSGEVSRWVADLRASFRYVAICAIWIVTGVAVISGAAEAYTLVLLDLSGMCMSFVIGERFYLKLKG
;
A
#
# COMPACT_ATOMS: atom_id res chain seq x y z
N MET A 1 -26.20 -0.13 -38.49
CA MET A 1 -24.75 0.14 -38.62
C MET A 1 -24.23 1.03 -37.49
N ALA A 2 -24.37 0.63 -36.21
CA ALA A 2 -23.89 1.43 -35.07
C ALA A 2 -23.19 0.63 -33.96
N ILE A 3 -23.29 -0.71 -33.96
CA ILE A 3 -22.68 -1.56 -32.92
C ILE A 3 -21.23 -1.92 -33.28
N LEU A 4 -20.93 -2.23 -34.54
CA LEU A 4 -19.56 -2.51 -35.00
C LEU A 4 -18.61 -1.32 -34.82
N GLY A 5 -19.11 -0.09 -35.01
CA GLY A 5 -18.30 1.14 -34.89
C GLY A 5 -17.94 1.53 -33.45
N MET A 6 -18.67 1.05 -32.44
CA MET A 6 -18.36 1.29 -31.02
C MET A 6 -17.48 0.19 -30.42
N ILE A 7 -17.60 -1.04 -30.89
CA ILE A 7 -16.82 -2.19 -30.40
C ILE A 7 -15.38 -2.16 -30.92
N LEU A 8 -15.16 -1.77 -32.18
CA LEU A 8 -13.84 -1.68 -32.80
C LEU A 8 -12.86 -0.78 -32.02
N PRO A 9 -13.18 0.48 -31.67
CA PRO A 9 -12.27 1.31 -30.88
C PRO A 9 -12.11 0.85 -29.43
N ALA A 10 -13.08 0.14 -28.86
CA ALA A 10 -12.99 -0.43 -27.51
C ALA A 10 -12.10 -1.69 -27.43
N LEU A 11 -11.96 -2.44 -28.53
CA LEU A 11 -11.09 -3.61 -28.63
C LEU A 11 -9.63 -3.27 -28.96
N LEU A 12 -9.36 -2.09 -29.54
CA LEU A 12 -8.00 -1.63 -29.82
C LEU A 12 -7.10 -1.60 -28.58
N PRO A 13 -7.48 -0.99 -27.43
CA PRO A 13 -6.63 -1.00 -26.25
C PRO A 13 -6.38 -2.43 -25.72
N MET A 14 -7.40 -3.29 -25.70
CA MET A 14 -7.27 -4.69 -25.29
C MET A 14 -6.31 -5.48 -26.19
N LEU A 15 -6.35 -5.26 -27.51
CA LEU A 15 -5.44 -5.90 -28.44
C LEU A 15 -4.02 -5.35 -28.32
N THR A 16 -3.84 -4.03 -28.19
CA THR A 16 -2.51 -3.44 -28.02
C THR A 16 -1.86 -3.87 -26.70
N ASP A 17 -2.64 -4.00 -25.63
CA ASP A 17 -2.16 -4.49 -24.34
C ASP A 17 -1.84 -6.00 -24.40
N GLY A 18 -2.66 -6.77 -25.11
CA GLY A 18 -2.41 -8.20 -25.36
C GLY A 18 -1.15 -8.45 -26.19
N PHE A 19 -0.94 -7.70 -27.28
CA PHE A 19 0.28 -7.77 -28.08
C PHE A 19 1.49 -7.32 -27.27
N ARG A 20 1.39 -6.24 -26.49
CA ARG A 20 2.50 -5.78 -25.65
C ARG A 20 2.84 -6.79 -24.55
N GLY A 21 1.85 -7.45 -23.97
CA GLY A 21 2.04 -8.55 -23.02
C GLY A 21 2.66 -9.80 -23.66
N LEU A 22 2.27 -10.15 -24.88
CA LEU A 22 2.85 -11.27 -25.63
C LEU A 22 4.30 -10.98 -26.06
N PHE A 23 4.57 -9.76 -26.54
CA PHE A 23 5.91 -9.30 -26.89
C PHE A 23 6.81 -9.20 -25.65
N ALA A 24 6.32 -8.73 -24.51
CA ALA A 24 7.08 -8.72 -23.26
C ALA A 24 7.42 -10.14 -22.79
N ARG A 25 6.51 -11.11 -23.01
CA ARG A 25 6.71 -12.52 -22.67
C ARG A 25 7.66 -13.24 -23.64
N LEU A 26 7.70 -12.84 -24.91
CA LEU A 26 8.53 -13.47 -25.95
C LEU A 26 9.93 -12.85 -26.06
N THR A 27 10.07 -11.54 -25.84
CA THR A 27 11.37 -10.83 -25.91
C THR A 27 12.14 -10.87 -24.59
N GLY A 28 11.56 -11.43 -23.53
CA GLY A 28 12.15 -11.41 -22.17
C GLY A 28 12.27 -9.99 -21.59
N GLY A 29 11.82 -8.97 -22.31
CA GLY A 29 11.94 -7.57 -21.95
C GLY A 29 10.71 -7.08 -21.20
N ALA A 30 10.93 -6.61 -19.98
CA ALA A 30 9.97 -5.89 -19.13
C ALA A 30 8.85 -6.70 -18.44
N GLY A 31 9.09 -7.97 -18.16
CA GLY A 31 8.22 -8.80 -17.30
C GLY A 31 8.94 -9.96 -16.65
N GLY A 32 10.26 -9.83 -16.43
CA GLY A 32 11.15 -10.85 -15.89
C GLY A 32 10.75 -11.26 -14.48
N THR A 33 9.75 -12.12 -14.38
CA THR A 33 9.72 -13.12 -13.33
C THR A 33 11.02 -13.90 -13.52
N PRO A 34 11.99 -13.84 -12.58
CA PRO A 34 13.32 -14.33 -12.87
C PRO A 34 13.24 -15.82 -13.23
N GLN A 35 13.80 -16.15 -14.39
CA GLN A 35 13.80 -17.51 -14.94
C GLN A 35 14.74 -18.43 -14.16
N ASN A 36 15.60 -17.87 -13.30
CA ASN A 36 16.55 -18.61 -12.49
C ASN A 36 16.35 -18.34 -11.00
N MET A 37 16.25 -19.40 -10.18
CA MET A 37 16.03 -19.28 -8.73
C MET A 37 17.11 -18.45 -8.06
N THR A 38 18.36 -18.52 -8.55
CA THR A 38 19.50 -17.75 -8.03
C THR A 38 19.31 -16.25 -8.17
N GLU A 39 18.77 -15.78 -9.30
CA GLU A 39 18.52 -14.35 -9.53
C GLU A 39 17.38 -13.83 -8.63
N ARG A 40 16.36 -14.68 -8.38
CA ARG A 40 15.31 -14.37 -7.37
C ARG A 40 15.91 -14.15 -6.00
N ILE A 41 16.79 -15.06 -5.58
CA ILE A 41 17.42 -15.03 -4.26
C ILE A 41 18.28 -13.77 -4.12
N GLN A 42 19.08 -13.43 -5.14
CA GLN A 42 19.90 -12.22 -5.13
C GLN A 42 19.06 -10.94 -5.07
N LEU A 43 17.93 -10.88 -5.79
CA LEU A 43 16.99 -9.75 -5.72
C LEU A 43 16.34 -9.65 -4.34
N MET A 44 15.87 -10.76 -3.76
CA MET A 44 15.31 -10.79 -2.41
C MET A 44 16.34 -10.38 -1.35
N GLU A 45 17.59 -10.81 -1.50
CA GLU A 45 18.68 -10.45 -0.60
C GLU A 45 19.05 -8.96 -0.72
N ALA A 46 19.00 -8.39 -1.92
CA ALA A 46 19.17 -6.95 -2.14
C ALA A 46 18.04 -6.14 -1.49
N GLU A 47 16.79 -6.56 -1.65
CA GLU A 47 15.64 -5.95 -0.97
C GLU A 47 15.75 -6.05 0.55
N THR A 48 16.14 -7.21 1.07
CA THR A 48 16.32 -7.43 2.51
C THR A 48 17.42 -6.53 3.07
N ARG A 49 18.57 -6.41 2.36
CA ARG A 49 19.66 -5.50 2.77
C ARG A 49 19.23 -4.04 2.74
N LYS A 50 18.44 -3.63 1.75
CA LYS A 50 17.89 -2.27 1.68
C LYS A 50 16.96 -2.00 2.87
N LEU A 51 16.06 -2.93 3.20
CA LEU A 51 15.18 -2.81 4.36
C LEU A 51 15.94 -2.77 5.67
N ALA A 52 16.97 -3.59 5.83
CA ALA A 52 17.84 -3.59 7.01
C ALA A 52 18.57 -2.25 7.17
N ALA A 53 19.16 -1.71 6.09
CA ALA A 53 19.83 -0.42 6.12
C ALA A 53 18.87 0.74 6.46
N LEU A 54 17.62 0.67 5.98
CA LEU A 54 16.59 1.65 6.33
C LEU A 54 16.20 1.57 7.80
N ALA A 55 16.06 0.34 8.34
CA ALA A 55 15.75 0.12 9.75
C ALA A 55 16.89 0.58 10.68
N ASP A 56 18.14 0.43 10.25
CA ASP A 56 19.29 0.93 10.99
C ASP A 56 19.34 2.46 11.02
N LEU A 57 18.91 3.13 9.93
CA LEU A 57 18.76 4.59 9.90
C LEU A 57 17.64 5.09 10.83
N ASP A 58 16.58 4.31 11.02
CA ASP A 58 15.48 4.63 11.94
C ASP A 58 15.85 4.41 13.42
N ARG A 59 16.97 3.72 13.69
CA ARG A 59 17.41 3.47 15.07
C ARG A 59 17.91 4.77 15.70
N PRO A 60 17.41 5.15 16.89
CA PRO A 60 17.90 6.34 17.58
C PRO A 60 19.40 6.19 17.92
N SER A 61 20.19 7.20 17.59
CA SER A 61 21.61 7.27 17.96
C SER A 61 21.77 7.68 19.43
N GLY A 62 22.51 6.89 20.21
CA GLY A 62 22.79 7.11 21.63
C GLY A 62 21.87 6.35 22.60
N GLU A 63 22.13 6.49 23.91
CA GLU A 63 21.28 5.95 24.98
C GLU A 63 20.02 6.82 25.13
N VAL A 64 19.03 6.64 24.27
CA VAL A 64 17.72 7.29 24.44
C VAL A 64 17.02 6.70 25.66
N SER A 65 16.50 7.57 26.53
CA SER A 65 15.72 7.15 27.68
C SER A 65 14.53 6.29 27.25
N ARG A 66 14.34 5.15 27.91
CA ARG A 66 13.35 4.12 27.56
C ARG A 66 11.94 4.66 27.29
N TRP A 67 11.47 5.62 28.08
CA TRP A 67 10.14 6.21 27.90
C TRP A 67 9.97 6.98 26.57
N VAL A 68 11.03 7.62 26.07
CA VAL A 68 11.01 8.32 24.76
C VAL A 68 10.98 7.31 23.62
N ALA A 69 11.74 6.22 23.76
CA ALA A 69 11.73 5.14 22.77
C ALA A 69 10.34 4.47 22.71
N ASP A 70 9.75 4.17 23.86
CA ASP A 70 8.42 3.57 23.97
C ASP A 70 7.33 4.50 23.42
N LEU A 71 7.41 5.82 23.69
CA LEU A 71 6.49 6.82 23.14
C LEU A 71 6.64 6.94 21.61
N ARG A 72 7.87 6.99 21.09
CA ARG A 72 8.13 7.03 19.63
C ARG A 72 7.69 5.74 18.93
N ALA A 73 7.78 4.60 19.58
CA ALA A 73 7.28 3.34 19.01
C ALA A 73 5.75 3.29 19.00
N SER A 74 5.09 3.88 20.01
CA SER A 74 3.65 3.75 20.22
C SER A 74 2.79 4.90 19.67
N PHE A 75 3.36 6.08 19.38
CA PHE A 75 2.56 7.29 19.09
C PHE A 75 1.51 7.09 17.99
N ARG A 76 1.84 6.36 16.92
CA ARG A 76 0.93 6.13 15.78
C ARG A 76 -0.28 5.30 16.21
N TYR A 77 -0.03 4.24 16.97
CA TYR A 77 -1.09 3.37 17.49
C TYR A 77 -1.96 4.11 18.50
N VAL A 78 -1.35 4.91 19.39
CA VAL A 78 -2.08 5.74 20.35
C VAL A 78 -2.97 6.77 19.63
N ALA A 79 -2.46 7.44 18.59
CA ALA A 79 -3.24 8.39 17.81
C ALA A 79 -4.44 7.73 17.10
N ILE A 80 -4.26 6.53 16.55
CA ILE A 80 -5.33 5.78 15.90
C ILE A 80 -6.41 5.38 16.90
N CYS A 81 -6.01 4.85 18.06
CA CYS A 81 -6.95 4.51 19.12
C CYS A 81 -7.75 5.74 19.56
N ALA A 82 -7.09 6.90 19.74
CA ALA A 82 -7.77 8.15 20.09
C ALA A 82 -8.79 8.56 19.02
N ILE A 83 -8.42 8.50 17.74
CA ILE A 83 -9.33 8.81 16.63
C ILE A 83 -10.53 7.87 16.65
N TRP A 84 -10.34 6.56 16.76
CA TRP A 84 -11.44 5.60 16.77
C TRP A 84 -12.38 5.75 17.96
N ILE A 85 -11.85 6.09 19.14
CA ILE A 85 -12.68 6.40 20.31
C ILE A 85 -13.53 7.63 20.03
N VAL A 86 -12.94 8.71 19.52
CA VAL A 86 -13.67 9.95 19.22
C VAL A 86 -14.72 9.72 18.12
N THR A 87 -14.38 9.00 17.06
CA THR A 87 -15.32 8.62 16.00
C THR A 87 -16.46 7.77 16.55
N GLY A 88 -16.16 6.78 17.40
CA GLY A 88 -17.17 5.92 18.04
C GLY A 88 -18.13 6.72 18.93
N VAL A 89 -17.59 7.66 19.73
CA VAL A 89 -18.40 8.55 20.56
C VAL A 89 -19.30 9.43 19.69
N ALA A 90 -18.76 10.06 18.64
CA ALA A 90 -19.53 10.93 17.74
C ALA A 90 -20.70 10.20 17.05
N VAL A 91 -20.49 8.94 16.65
CA VAL A 91 -21.53 8.09 16.05
C VAL A 91 -22.61 7.73 17.06
N ILE A 92 -22.24 7.35 18.29
CA ILE A 92 -23.21 6.93 19.33
C ILE A 92 -23.99 8.13 19.87
N SER A 93 -23.36 9.29 20.05
CA SER A 93 -23.99 10.47 20.62
C SER A 93 -24.90 11.22 19.63
N GLY A 94 -24.93 10.82 18.35
CA GLY A 94 -25.65 11.54 17.31
C GLY A 94 -25.09 12.96 17.07
N ALA A 95 -23.76 13.11 17.10
CA ALA A 95 -23.11 14.39 16.83
C ALA A 95 -23.43 14.89 15.42
N ALA A 96 -23.30 16.21 15.19
CA ALA A 96 -23.64 16.84 13.92
C ALA A 96 -22.94 16.14 12.74
N GLU A 97 -23.70 15.87 11.68
CA GLU A 97 -23.30 15.03 10.55
C GLU A 97 -21.98 15.49 9.90
N ALA A 98 -21.79 16.80 9.77
CA ALA A 98 -20.56 17.38 9.22
C ALA A 98 -19.30 16.97 9.99
N TYR A 99 -19.37 16.79 11.31
CA TYR A 99 -18.23 16.33 12.12
C TYR A 99 -18.07 14.81 12.05
N THR A 100 -19.18 14.07 12.06
CA THR A 100 -19.16 12.61 12.04
C THR A 100 -18.60 12.05 10.72
N LEU A 101 -18.92 12.67 9.58
CA LEU A 101 -18.38 12.27 8.28
C LEU A 101 -16.85 12.43 8.21
N VAL A 102 -16.32 13.57 8.67
CA VAL A 102 -14.87 13.80 8.71
C VAL A 102 -14.17 12.78 9.63
N LEU A 103 -14.77 12.46 10.78
CA LEU A 103 -14.23 11.45 11.72
C LEU A 103 -14.26 10.04 11.15
N LEU A 104 -15.24 9.71 10.30
CA LEU A 104 -15.32 8.44 9.59
C LEU A 104 -14.26 8.35 8.48
N ASP A 105 -14.04 9.42 7.72
CA ASP A 105 -12.98 9.49 6.72
C ASP A 105 -11.59 9.34 7.36
N LEU A 106 -11.37 10.02 8.49
CA LEU A 106 -10.14 9.91 9.27
C LEU A 106 -9.92 8.48 9.79
N SER A 107 -10.99 7.81 10.20
CA SER A 107 -10.96 6.39 10.61
C SER A 107 -10.60 5.47 9.43
N GLY A 108 -11.13 5.74 8.24
CA GLY A 108 -10.76 5.04 7.00
C GLY A 108 -9.29 5.22 6.63
N MET A 109 -8.74 6.42 6.80
CA MET A 109 -7.30 6.69 6.63
C MET A 109 -6.44 5.91 7.63
N CYS A 110 -6.88 5.76 8.88
CA CYS A 110 -6.18 4.96 9.88
C CYS A 110 -6.04 3.49 9.47
N MET A 111 -7.04 2.93 8.78
CA MET A 111 -6.98 1.55 8.28
C MET A 111 -5.89 1.34 7.23
N SER A 112 -5.66 2.35 6.38
CA SER A 112 -4.54 2.34 5.42
C SER A 112 -3.19 2.23 6.12
N PHE A 113 -3.04 2.85 7.29
CA PHE A 113 -1.82 2.75 8.07
C PHE A 113 -1.66 1.39 8.77
N VAL A 114 -2.72 0.87 9.40
CA VAL A 114 -2.67 -0.40 10.15
C VAL A 114 -2.41 -1.60 9.24
N ILE A 115 -3.02 -1.61 8.05
CA ILE A 115 -2.91 -2.72 7.10
C ILE A 115 -1.77 -2.48 6.09
N GLY A 116 -1.45 -1.22 5.80
CA GLY A 116 -0.28 -0.81 5.01
C GLY A 116 -0.25 -1.40 3.59
N GLU A 117 0.97 -1.70 3.12
CA GLU A 117 1.23 -2.33 1.81
C GLU A 117 0.51 -3.66 1.58
N ARG A 118 0.07 -4.36 2.64
CA ARG A 118 -0.68 -5.62 2.49
C ARG A 118 -2.05 -5.40 1.84
N PHE A 119 -2.62 -4.19 1.97
CA PHE A 119 -3.83 -3.81 1.24
C PHE A 119 -3.55 -3.66 -0.26
N TYR A 120 -2.42 -3.02 -0.62
CA TYR A 120 -2.07 -2.71 -2.01
C TYR A 120 -1.52 -3.92 -2.77
N LEU A 121 -0.71 -4.77 -2.12
CA LEU A 121 -0.12 -5.96 -2.74
C LEU A 121 -1.14 -7.03 -3.11
N LYS A 122 -2.31 -7.06 -2.45
CA LYS A 122 -3.43 -7.96 -2.81
C LYS A 122 -4.39 -7.36 -3.83
N LEU A 123 -4.24 -6.08 -4.18
CA LEU A 123 -5.08 -5.38 -5.17
C LEU A 123 -4.51 -5.43 -6.60
N LYS A 124 -3.27 -5.91 -6.78
CA LYS A 124 -2.75 -6.27 -8.11
C LYS A 124 -3.36 -7.59 -8.57
N GLY A 125 -4.49 -7.48 -9.27
CA GLY A 125 -4.84 -8.43 -10.34
C GLY A 125 -3.98 -8.17 -11.57
#